data_AF-T1GJN2-F1
#
_entry.id   AF-T1GJN2-F1
#
_cell.length_a   1.000
_cell.length_b   1.000
_cell.length_c   1.000
_cell.angle_alpha   90.00
_cell.angle_beta   90.00
_cell.angle_gamma   90.00
#
_symmetry.space_group_name_H-M   'P 1'
#
loop_
_entity.id
_entity.type
_entity.pdbx_description
1 polymer ?
#
loop_
_entity_poly.entity_id
_entity_poly.type
_entity_poly.pdbx_seq_one_letter_code
_entity_poly.pdbx_strand_id
1 'polypeptide(L)'
;MSIPPYNINQWAAQIMAQQYAAAQQQIHAHQMANQIQQIPPPGAPLPPPASGNLLQKNELISEEKLFEKSQKWSQLQGKRFAEKRKFGFIDAQKEEMPPEHIRKIIRDHGDMTSRKYRHDKRVYLGALKYMPHAVLKLLENMPMPWEQIRDVQVLYHITGAISFVNEIPWVIEPLYIAQWGYHTPNVVYIKTEDPDLPAFYFDPLINPISHRHAIKVQEPVIDEDEDFVLAEELEPFLQDTPLYTDNTANGISLLWAPRPFNLRSGRCRRAIDIPLVKGWYKEHCPPGHPVKVRVSYQKLLKYYVLNALKHRKPKPQKKRYLFRSFKLTKFFQTTTLDWVEAGLQVCRQGYNMLNLLIHRKNLNYLHLDYNFNLKPVKTLTTKERKKSRFGNVIFKY
;
A
#
# COMPACT_ATOMS: atom_id res chain seq x y z
N MET A 1 45.56 -6.84 -35.17
CA MET A 1 45.57 -8.31 -35.30
C MET A 1 44.26 -8.84 -34.75
N SER A 2 43.32 -9.17 -35.63
CA SER A 2 42.00 -9.70 -35.29
C SER A 2 42.11 -11.19 -34.99
N ILE A 3 41.68 -11.61 -33.80
CA ILE A 3 41.60 -13.02 -33.42
C ILE A 3 40.21 -13.54 -33.85
N PRO A 4 40.12 -14.68 -34.56
CA PRO A 4 38.85 -15.19 -35.09
C PRO A 4 37.91 -15.73 -33.98
N PRO A 5 36.58 -15.67 -34.17
CA PRO A 5 35.57 -15.81 -33.11
C PRO A 5 35.29 -17.25 -32.64
N TYR A 6 36.08 -18.24 -33.08
CA TYR A 6 35.79 -19.65 -32.79
C TYR A 6 36.45 -20.23 -31.53
N ASN A 7 37.26 -19.46 -30.79
CA ASN A 7 38.02 -19.98 -29.65
C ASN A 7 37.54 -19.53 -28.25
N ILE A 8 36.51 -18.68 -28.17
CA ILE A 8 35.99 -18.16 -26.90
C ILE A 8 35.23 -19.24 -26.10
N ASN A 9 34.57 -20.18 -26.81
CA ASN A 9 33.77 -21.23 -26.17
C ASN A 9 34.61 -22.32 -25.49
N GLN A 10 35.78 -22.66 -26.02
CA GLN A 10 36.64 -23.68 -25.39
C GLN A 10 37.35 -23.14 -24.14
N TRP A 11 37.80 -21.88 -24.18
CA TRP A 11 38.43 -21.24 -23.02
C TRP A 11 37.43 -21.01 -21.87
N ALA A 12 36.21 -20.58 -22.19
CA ALA A 12 35.14 -20.45 -21.20
C ALA A 12 34.75 -21.81 -20.59
N ALA A 13 34.71 -22.88 -21.40
CA ALA A 13 34.45 -24.24 -20.91
C ALA A 13 35.57 -24.76 -20.01
N GLN A 14 36.84 -24.48 -20.32
CA GLN A 14 37.99 -24.82 -19.47
C GLN A 14 37.98 -24.08 -18.13
N ILE A 15 37.62 -22.79 -18.12
CA ILE A 15 37.51 -22.02 -16.87
C ILE A 15 36.36 -22.55 -16.00
N MET A 16 35.22 -22.88 -16.60
CA MET A 16 34.09 -23.48 -15.88
C MET A 16 34.45 -24.87 -15.31
N ALA A 17 35.17 -25.69 -16.08
CA ALA A 17 35.66 -26.99 -15.62
C ALA A 17 36.68 -26.85 -14.48
N GLN A 18 37.58 -25.87 -14.55
CA GLN A 18 38.52 -25.56 -13.46
C GLN A 18 37.80 -25.05 -12.21
N GLN A 19 36.79 -24.19 -12.34
CA GLN A 19 36.00 -23.72 -11.21
C GLN A 19 35.20 -24.85 -10.56
N TYR A 20 34.67 -25.77 -11.36
CA TYR A 20 33.94 -26.92 -10.85
C TYR A 20 34.87 -27.91 -10.12
N ALA A 21 36.07 -28.17 -10.67
CA ALA A 21 37.08 -28.99 -10.02
C ALA A 21 37.60 -28.36 -8.71
N ALA A 22 37.83 -27.04 -8.70
CA ALA A 22 38.23 -26.31 -7.49
C ALA A 22 37.12 -26.33 -6.42
N ALA A 23 35.86 -26.22 -6.81
CA ALA A 23 34.72 -26.33 -5.90
C ALA A 23 34.61 -27.73 -5.28
N GLN A 24 34.84 -28.79 -6.06
CA GLN A 24 34.86 -30.16 -5.54
C GLN A 24 36.05 -30.40 -4.60
N GLN A 25 37.23 -29.85 -4.88
CA GLN A 25 38.39 -29.92 -3.98
C GLN A 25 38.13 -29.17 -2.66
N GLN A 26 37.45 -28.01 -2.70
CA GLN A 26 37.07 -27.29 -1.47
C GLN A 26 36.06 -28.05 -0.62
N ILE A 27 35.10 -28.75 -1.24
CA ILE A 27 34.13 -29.61 -0.53
C ILE A 27 34.84 -30.79 0.12
N HIS A 28 35.77 -31.44 -0.59
CA HIS A 28 36.57 -32.55 -0.05
C HIS A 28 37.50 -32.08 1.08
N ALA A 29 38.12 -30.90 0.96
CA ALA A 29 38.92 -30.29 2.01
C ALA A 29 38.08 -29.92 3.25
N HIS A 30 36.85 -29.43 3.07
CA HIS A 30 35.92 -29.18 4.19
C HIS A 30 35.48 -30.47 4.89
N GLN A 31 35.29 -31.56 4.14
CA GLN A 31 34.97 -32.86 4.71
C GLN A 31 36.15 -33.44 5.52
N MET A 32 37.38 -33.25 5.05
CA MET A 32 38.59 -33.64 5.80
C MET A 32 38.84 -32.72 7.01
N ALA A 33 38.58 -31.42 6.92
CA ALA A 33 38.71 -30.50 8.06
C ALA A 33 37.71 -30.80 9.18
N ASN A 34 36.49 -31.25 8.84
CA ASN A 34 35.50 -31.69 9.83
C ASN A 34 35.85 -33.03 10.50
N GLN A 35 36.72 -33.85 9.91
CA GLN A 35 37.28 -35.03 10.58
C GLN A 35 38.40 -34.65 11.57
N ILE A 36 39.10 -33.53 11.37
CA ILE A 36 40.22 -33.10 12.22
C ILE A 36 39.75 -32.31 13.47
N GLN A 37 38.50 -31.81 13.50
CA GLN A 37 37.95 -31.06 14.65
C GLN A 37 37.24 -31.91 15.74
N GLN A 38 37.49 -33.23 15.80
CA GLN A 38 37.12 -34.05 16.97
C GLN A 38 38.36 -34.39 17.81
N ILE A 39 38.94 -33.37 18.44
CA ILE A 39 39.80 -33.54 19.61
C ILE A 39 38.95 -33.18 20.83
N PRO A 40 38.58 -34.13 21.72
CA PRO A 40 37.90 -33.81 22.97
C PRO A 40 38.90 -33.22 24.00
N PRO A 41 38.44 -32.34 24.92
CA PRO A 41 39.31 -31.70 25.91
C PRO A 41 39.86 -32.71 26.94
N PRO A 42 41.04 -32.46 27.54
CA PRO A 42 41.73 -33.43 28.38
C PRO A 42 41.03 -33.59 29.74
N GLY A 43 40.67 -34.82 30.13
CA GLY A 43 40.18 -35.08 31.50
C GLY A 43 39.34 -36.32 31.77
N ALA A 44 39.20 -37.30 30.87
CA ALA A 44 38.46 -38.54 31.16
C ALA A 44 39.37 -39.79 31.07
N PRO A 45 39.18 -40.82 31.93
CA PRO A 45 40.15 -41.91 32.10
C PRO A 45 40.15 -42.89 30.92
N LEU A 46 41.34 -43.34 30.53
CA LEU A 46 41.58 -44.34 29.48
C LEU A 46 41.22 -45.78 29.95
N PRO A 47 40.60 -46.62 29.10
CA PRO A 47 40.48 -48.06 29.35
C PRO A 47 41.73 -48.83 28.86
N PRO A 48 41.98 -50.05 29.36
CA PRO A 48 43.23 -50.78 29.12
C PRO A 48 43.26 -51.49 27.74
N PRO A 49 44.45 -51.83 27.21
CA PRO A 49 44.61 -52.37 25.87
C PRO A 49 44.32 -53.88 25.83
N ALA A 50 43.40 -54.28 24.95
CA ALA A 50 43.19 -55.68 24.60
C ALA A 50 43.86 -55.97 23.26
N SER A 51 44.92 -56.78 23.32
CA SER A 51 45.60 -57.39 22.19
C SER A 51 44.69 -58.43 21.52
N GLY A 52 44.59 -58.39 20.19
CA GLY A 52 44.30 -59.59 19.40
C GLY A 52 43.10 -59.55 18.45
N ASN A 53 43.44 -59.79 17.18
CA ASN A 53 42.65 -60.38 16.08
C ASN A 53 41.67 -59.51 15.29
N LEU A 54 42.21 -59.03 14.16
CA LEU A 54 41.54 -58.80 12.88
C LEU A 54 40.75 -60.04 12.42
N LEU A 55 39.48 -60.16 12.79
CA LEU A 55 38.46 -60.91 12.05
C LEU A 55 37.12 -60.24 12.30
N GLN A 56 36.83 -59.20 11.53
CA GLN A 56 35.55 -58.49 11.57
C GLN A 56 34.49 -59.43 11.00
N LYS A 57 33.71 -60.06 11.90
CA LYS A 57 32.47 -60.74 11.54
C LYS A 57 31.59 -59.76 10.75
N ASN A 58 31.51 -59.95 9.44
CA ASN A 58 30.37 -59.50 8.66
C ASN A 58 29.16 -60.30 9.15
N GLU A 59 28.52 -59.83 10.23
CA GLU A 59 27.16 -60.24 10.50
C GLU A 59 26.33 -59.82 9.28
N LEU A 60 25.83 -60.80 8.53
CA LEU A 60 24.81 -60.60 7.50
C LEU A 60 23.62 -59.92 8.18
N ILE A 61 23.55 -58.60 8.05
CA ILE A 61 22.39 -57.82 8.51
C ILE A 61 21.19 -58.39 7.76
N SER A 62 20.19 -58.90 8.49
CA SER A 62 19.00 -59.45 7.85
C SER A 62 18.34 -58.38 6.97
N GLU A 63 17.79 -58.79 5.82
CA GLU A 63 17.12 -57.89 4.87
C GLU A 63 16.04 -57.05 5.53
N GLU A 64 15.36 -57.59 6.54
CA GLU A 64 14.36 -56.91 7.36
C GLU A 64 14.93 -55.72 8.14
N LYS A 65 16.10 -55.88 8.78
CA LYS A 65 16.79 -54.78 9.49
C LYS A 65 17.31 -53.71 8.52
N LEU A 66 17.73 -54.10 7.32
CA LEU A 66 18.12 -53.18 6.25
C LEU A 66 16.91 -52.39 5.72
N PHE A 67 15.78 -53.05 5.52
CA PHE A 67 14.52 -52.42 5.10
C PHE A 67 14.03 -51.41 6.13
N GLU A 68 14.01 -51.77 7.41
CA GLU A 68 13.67 -50.83 8.49
C GLU A 68 14.63 -49.62 8.52
N LYS A 69 15.93 -49.86 8.35
CA LYS A 69 16.93 -48.79 8.33
C LYS A 69 16.73 -47.86 7.12
N SER A 70 16.39 -48.43 5.96
CA SER A 70 16.04 -47.68 4.75
C SER A 70 14.77 -46.85 4.94
N GLN A 71 13.72 -47.42 5.53
CA GLN A 71 12.50 -46.67 5.85
C GLN A 71 12.76 -45.54 6.84
N LYS A 72 13.49 -45.81 7.94
CA LYS A 72 13.86 -44.79 8.93
C LYS A 72 14.71 -43.69 8.30
N TRP A 73 15.64 -44.04 7.41
CA TRP A 73 16.44 -43.08 6.65
C TRP A 73 15.59 -42.24 5.69
N SER A 74 14.70 -42.85 4.92
CA SER A 74 13.79 -42.16 4.00
C SER A 74 12.87 -41.19 4.75
N GLN A 75 12.29 -41.62 5.88
CA GLN A 75 11.48 -40.75 6.74
C GLN A 75 12.30 -39.59 7.33
N LEU A 76 13.54 -39.85 7.74
CA LEU A 76 14.44 -38.83 8.29
C LEU A 76 14.81 -37.81 7.21
N GLN A 77 15.19 -38.27 6.01
CA GLN A 77 15.56 -37.42 4.88
C GLN A 77 14.36 -36.60 4.39
N GLY A 78 13.20 -37.23 4.24
CA GLY A 78 11.95 -36.56 3.88
C GLY A 78 11.54 -35.47 4.89
N LYS A 79 11.72 -35.72 6.20
CA LYS A 79 11.49 -34.70 7.24
C LYS A 79 12.58 -33.63 7.29
N ARG A 80 13.85 -34.00 7.09
CA ARG A 80 15.01 -33.10 7.18
C ARG A 80 15.07 -32.11 6.02
N PHE A 81 14.80 -32.58 4.81
CA PHE A 81 14.82 -31.80 3.58
C PHE A 81 13.42 -31.43 3.07
N ALA A 82 12.42 -31.47 3.95
CA ALA A 82 11.09 -30.97 3.67
C ALA A 82 11.16 -29.50 3.22
N GLU A 83 10.29 -29.11 2.30
CA GLU A 83 10.28 -27.76 1.72
C GLU A 83 10.18 -26.64 2.77
N LYS A 84 9.41 -26.87 3.84
CA LYS A 84 9.28 -25.99 5.00
C LYS A 84 10.57 -25.74 5.80
N ARG A 85 11.62 -26.53 5.56
CA ARG A 85 12.94 -26.41 6.20
C ARG A 85 14.00 -25.81 5.29
N LYS A 86 13.66 -25.46 4.04
CA LYS A 86 14.57 -24.76 3.14
C LYS A 86 14.94 -23.39 3.75
N PHE A 87 16.21 -23.00 3.62
CA PHE A 87 16.66 -21.67 4.04
C PHE A 87 15.92 -20.60 3.22
N GLY A 88 15.34 -19.60 3.89
CA GLY A 88 14.49 -18.60 3.26
C GLY A 88 13.02 -19.03 3.08
N PHE A 89 12.61 -20.19 3.62
CA PHE A 89 11.19 -20.55 3.70
C PHE A 89 10.44 -19.53 4.57
N ILE A 90 9.41 -18.91 3.99
CA ILE A 90 8.50 -18.01 4.69
C ILE A 90 7.28 -18.84 5.05
N ASP A 91 7.01 -18.95 6.35
CA ASP A 91 5.86 -19.69 6.86
C ASP A 91 4.53 -19.08 6.40
N ALA A 92 3.46 -19.85 6.48
CA ALA A 92 2.14 -19.46 6.01
C ALA A 92 1.72 -18.10 6.61
N GLN A 93 1.13 -17.26 5.76
CA GLN A 93 0.66 -15.95 6.15
C GLN A 93 -0.47 -16.11 7.18
N LYS A 94 -0.47 -15.25 8.22
CA LYS A 94 -1.54 -15.25 9.21
C LYS A 94 -2.91 -15.11 8.53
N GLU A 95 -3.73 -16.12 8.77
CA GLU A 95 -5.12 -16.15 8.38
C GLU A 95 -5.95 -15.13 9.16
N GLU A 96 -7.11 -14.83 8.60
CA GLU A 96 -8.05 -13.91 9.17
C GLU A 96 -8.84 -14.58 10.30
N MET A 97 -8.94 -13.88 11.44
CA MET A 97 -9.70 -14.36 12.59
C MET A 97 -11.18 -13.99 12.45
N PRO A 98 -12.11 -14.78 13.01
CA PRO A 98 -13.52 -14.41 13.05
C PRO A 98 -13.76 -13.07 13.79
N PRO A 99 -14.67 -12.21 13.32
CA PRO A 99 -14.95 -10.92 13.94
C PRO A 99 -15.54 -11.03 15.35
N GLU A 100 -16.18 -12.16 15.69
CA GLU A 100 -16.67 -12.45 17.04
C GLU A 100 -15.54 -12.51 18.07
N HIS A 101 -14.33 -12.89 17.65
CA HIS A 101 -13.18 -13.01 18.53
C HIS A 101 -12.82 -11.66 19.16
N ILE A 102 -12.66 -10.61 18.34
CA ILE A 102 -12.36 -9.27 18.84
C ILE A 102 -13.54 -8.66 19.61
N ARG A 103 -14.79 -8.88 19.15
CA ARG A 103 -16.00 -8.44 19.86
C ARG A 103 -16.05 -8.96 21.28
N LYS A 104 -15.80 -10.27 21.45
CA LYS A 104 -15.77 -10.92 22.77
C LYS A 104 -14.66 -10.35 23.64
N ILE A 105 -13.43 -10.20 23.10
CA ILE A 105 -12.30 -9.64 23.85
C ILE A 105 -12.62 -8.25 24.38
N ILE A 106 -13.11 -7.35 23.53
CA ILE A 106 -13.42 -5.96 23.91
C ILE A 106 -14.57 -5.91 24.92
N ARG A 107 -15.59 -6.77 24.76
CA ARG A 107 -16.70 -6.88 25.71
C ARG A 107 -16.23 -7.37 27.08
N ASP A 108 -15.40 -8.41 27.12
CA ASP A 108 -14.91 -9.03 28.35
C ASP A 108 -13.95 -8.09 29.12
N HIS A 109 -13.12 -7.31 28.43
CA HIS A 109 -12.20 -6.34 29.06
C HIS A 109 -12.93 -5.11 29.60
N GLY A 110 -14.07 -4.74 29.00
CA GLY A 110 -14.98 -3.75 29.57
C GLY A 110 -14.37 -2.34 29.64
N ASP A 111 -14.29 -1.82 30.87
CA ASP A 111 -13.71 -0.54 31.28
C ASP A 111 -12.40 -0.72 32.07
N MET A 112 -11.86 -1.95 32.09
CA MET A 112 -10.65 -2.31 32.83
C MET A 112 -10.75 -2.11 34.36
N THR A 113 -11.95 -2.08 34.95
CA THR A 113 -12.12 -2.04 36.41
C THR A 113 -11.84 -3.40 37.07
N SER A 114 -12.18 -4.49 36.38
CA SER A 114 -11.99 -5.86 36.88
C SER A 114 -10.54 -6.20 37.20
N ARG A 115 -10.33 -6.86 38.35
CA ARG A 115 -9.00 -7.30 38.81
C ARG A 115 -8.42 -8.41 37.91
N LYS A 116 -9.27 -9.16 37.19
CA LYS A 116 -8.87 -10.24 36.27
C LYS A 116 -7.88 -9.75 35.20
N TYR A 117 -8.13 -8.57 34.63
CA TYR A 117 -7.35 -7.99 33.54
C TYR A 117 -6.28 -6.99 34.02
N ARG A 118 -5.81 -7.13 35.27
CA ARG A 118 -4.81 -6.21 35.85
C ARG A 118 -3.50 -6.19 35.07
N HIS A 119 -3.07 -7.34 34.55
CA HIS A 119 -1.83 -7.48 33.79
C HIS A 119 -1.87 -6.71 32.46
N ASP A 120 -3.04 -6.62 31.83
CA ASP A 120 -3.23 -5.97 30.53
C ASP A 120 -3.29 -4.45 30.63
N LYS A 121 -3.56 -3.87 31.81
CA LYS A 121 -3.59 -2.41 32.03
C LYS A 121 -2.32 -1.70 31.57
N ARG A 122 -1.16 -2.35 31.71
CA ARG A 122 0.12 -1.81 31.24
C ARG A 122 0.17 -1.73 29.71
N VAL A 123 -0.38 -2.71 29.02
CA VAL A 123 -0.42 -2.77 27.55
C VAL A 123 -1.33 -1.70 26.99
N TYR A 124 -2.53 -1.51 27.57
CA TYR A 124 -3.44 -0.43 27.19
C TYR A 124 -2.77 0.95 27.29
N LEU A 125 -2.10 1.24 28.41
CA LEU A 125 -1.36 2.50 28.57
C LEU A 125 -0.19 2.65 27.57
N GLY A 126 0.48 1.56 27.22
CA GLY A 126 1.53 1.56 26.19
C GLY A 126 0.98 1.82 24.78
N ALA A 127 -0.23 1.32 24.50
CA ALA A 127 -0.90 1.49 23.21
C ALA A 127 -1.35 2.93 22.96
N LEU A 128 -1.53 3.75 24.01
CA LEU A 128 -1.91 5.17 23.90
C LEU A 128 -0.97 5.96 22.98
N LYS A 129 0.32 5.59 22.92
CA LYS A 129 1.30 6.18 22.00
C LYS A 129 0.89 6.08 20.52
N TYR A 130 0.18 5.00 20.16
CA TYR A 130 -0.23 4.73 18.78
C TYR A 130 -1.68 5.13 18.49
N MET A 131 -2.41 5.64 19.48
CA MET A 131 -3.79 6.10 19.32
C MET A 131 -3.95 7.14 18.20
N PRO A 132 -3.06 8.15 18.03
CA PRO A 132 -3.18 9.09 16.91
C PRO A 132 -3.07 8.41 15.53
N HIS A 133 -2.29 7.34 15.42
CA HIS A 133 -2.18 6.58 14.17
C HIS A 133 -3.45 5.75 13.91
N ALA A 134 -4.07 5.18 14.95
CA ALA A 134 -5.34 4.48 14.82
C ALA A 134 -6.45 5.43 14.36
N VAL A 135 -6.56 6.61 14.97
CA VAL A 135 -7.53 7.65 14.58
C VAL A 135 -7.29 8.12 13.15
N LEU A 136 -6.03 8.36 12.75
CA LEU A 136 -5.70 8.75 11.37
C LEU A 136 -6.21 7.71 10.37
N LYS A 137 -5.96 6.41 10.61
CA LYS A 137 -6.39 5.34 9.70
C LYS A 137 -7.90 5.12 9.69
N LEU A 138 -8.56 5.34 10.82
CA LEU A 138 -10.01 5.29 10.93
C LEU A 138 -10.65 6.39 10.08
N LEU A 139 -10.20 7.64 10.25
CA LEU A 139 -10.74 8.80 9.53
C LEU A 139 -10.36 8.79 8.04
N GLU A 140 -9.18 8.26 7.68
CA GLU A 140 -8.79 8.10 6.27
C GLU A 140 -9.75 7.17 5.52
N ASN A 141 -10.34 6.18 6.19
CA ASN A 141 -11.25 5.19 5.60
C ASN A 141 -12.73 5.44 5.92
N MET A 142 -13.13 6.69 6.17
CA MET A 142 -14.55 7.03 6.34
C MET A 142 -15.38 6.54 5.14
N PRO A 143 -16.57 5.94 5.38
CA PRO A 143 -17.48 5.58 4.31
C PRO A 143 -17.93 6.85 3.59
N MET A 144 -17.99 6.78 2.26
CA MET A 144 -18.44 7.90 1.44
C MET A 144 -19.97 8.01 1.51
N PRO A 145 -20.58 9.18 1.19
CA PRO A 145 -22.03 9.37 1.35
C PRO A 145 -22.90 8.39 0.56
N TRP A 146 -22.37 7.81 -0.52
CA TRP A 146 -23.04 6.80 -1.34
C TRP A 146 -22.86 5.36 -0.83
N GLU A 147 -22.05 5.15 0.22
CA GLU A 147 -21.81 3.85 0.85
C GLU A 147 -22.63 3.75 2.14
N GLN A 148 -23.52 2.75 2.25
CA GLN A 148 -24.30 2.52 3.48
C GLN A 148 -23.46 1.84 4.57
N ILE A 149 -22.68 0.83 4.19
CA ILE A 149 -21.84 0.01 5.07
C ILE A 149 -20.49 -0.12 4.38
N ARG A 150 -19.41 -0.07 5.17
CA ARG A 150 -18.05 -0.28 4.67
C ARG A 150 -17.29 -1.21 5.61
N ASP A 151 -17.09 -2.45 5.16
CA ASP A 151 -16.21 -3.39 5.84
C ASP A 151 -14.75 -3.00 5.59
N VAL A 152 -13.97 -2.92 6.67
CA VAL A 152 -12.56 -2.57 6.65
C VAL A 152 -11.72 -3.64 7.34
N GLN A 153 -10.54 -3.92 6.79
CA GLN A 153 -9.56 -4.77 7.45
C GLN A 153 -9.01 -4.09 8.70
N VAL A 154 -9.19 -4.73 9.84
CA VAL A 154 -8.72 -4.29 11.15
C VAL A 154 -7.58 -5.17 11.63
N LEU A 155 -6.46 -4.54 11.97
CA LEU A 155 -5.34 -5.13 12.68
C LEU A 155 -5.46 -4.77 14.17
N TYR A 156 -5.79 -5.75 15.01
CA TYR A 156 -6.04 -5.52 16.44
C TYR A 156 -5.03 -6.26 17.31
N HIS A 157 -4.77 -5.69 18.49
CA HIS A 157 -3.97 -6.35 19.51
C HIS A 157 -4.74 -7.51 20.16
N ILE A 158 -4.09 -8.64 20.48
CA ILE A 158 -4.74 -9.84 21.05
C ILE A 158 -5.50 -9.59 22.36
N THR A 159 -5.14 -8.55 23.12
CA THR A 159 -5.85 -8.16 24.35
C THR A 159 -6.97 -7.13 24.10
N GLY A 160 -7.22 -6.73 22.85
CA GLY A 160 -8.16 -5.65 22.53
C GLY A 160 -7.67 -4.26 22.94
N ALA A 161 -6.37 -4.09 23.18
CA ALA A 161 -5.78 -2.82 23.60
C ALA A 161 -5.97 -1.72 22.56
N ILE A 162 -5.73 -2.00 21.29
CA ILE A 162 -5.87 -1.06 20.18
C ILE A 162 -6.29 -1.78 18.91
N SER A 163 -7.12 -1.14 18.11
CA SER A 163 -7.55 -1.56 16.77
C SER A 163 -7.06 -0.55 15.72
N PHE A 164 -6.39 -1.02 14.67
CA PHE A 164 -5.96 -0.20 13.54
C PHE A 164 -6.71 -0.60 12.28
N VAL A 165 -7.23 0.37 11.52
CA VAL A 165 -7.68 0.10 10.15
C VAL A 165 -6.46 -0.06 9.23
N ASN A 166 -6.29 -1.24 8.65
CA ASN A 166 -5.14 -1.64 7.83
C ASN A 166 -5.42 -1.51 6.33
N GLU A 167 -6.07 -0.43 5.92
CA GLU A 167 -6.40 -0.17 4.52
C GLU A 167 -6.01 1.23 4.09
N ILE A 168 -5.68 1.39 2.81
CA ILE A 168 -5.48 2.69 2.17
C ILE A 168 -6.61 2.82 1.13
N PRO A 169 -7.43 3.89 1.18
CA PRO A 169 -8.56 4.06 0.27
C PRO A 169 -8.05 4.44 -1.12
N TRP A 170 -7.78 3.44 -1.95
CA TRP A 170 -7.45 3.63 -3.35
C TRP A 170 -8.72 3.84 -4.15
N VAL A 171 -8.79 4.96 -4.85
CA VAL A 171 -9.93 5.33 -5.68
C VAL A 171 -9.47 5.60 -7.11
N ILE A 172 -10.34 5.30 -8.06
CA ILE A 172 -10.16 5.66 -9.46
C ILE A 172 -10.50 7.13 -9.60
N GLU A 173 -9.51 7.96 -9.94
CA GLU A 173 -9.63 9.43 -9.94
C GLU A 173 -10.85 9.97 -10.74
N PRO A 174 -11.07 9.60 -12.02
CA PRO A 174 -12.23 10.09 -12.77
C PRO A 174 -13.56 9.62 -12.18
N LEU A 175 -13.66 8.37 -11.72
CA LEU A 175 -14.87 7.83 -11.10
C LEU A 175 -15.19 8.54 -9.79
N TYR A 176 -14.18 8.76 -8.94
CA TYR A 176 -14.34 9.44 -7.67
C TYR A 176 -14.80 10.89 -7.85
N ILE A 177 -14.22 11.61 -8.82
CA ILE A 177 -14.66 12.97 -9.16
C ILE A 177 -16.11 12.97 -9.66
N ALA A 178 -16.48 12.00 -10.51
CA ALA A 178 -17.84 11.86 -11.03
C ALA A 178 -18.86 11.54 -9.91
N GLN A 179 -18.52 10.64 -8.99
CA GLN A 179 -19.37 10.29 -7.83
C GLN A 179 -19.64 11.49 -6.92
N TRP A 180 -18.65 12.36 -6.72
CA TRP A 180 -18.83 13.58 -5.94
C TRP A 180 -19.62 14.68 -6.66
N GLY A 181 -19.86 14.56 -7.96
CA GLY A 181 -20.75 15.46 -8.72
C GLY A 181 -20.30 16.92 -8.83
N TYR A 182 -19.09 17.29 -8.37
CA TYR A 182 -18.65 18.69 -8.24
C TYR A 182 -17.74 19.20 -9.38
N HIS A 183 -17.69 18.55 -10.54
CA HIS A 183 -16.77 18.97 -11.59
C HIS A 183 -17.43 19.15 -12.95
N THR A 184 -17.51 20.41 -13.39
CA THR A 184 -17.37 20.80 -14.79
C THR A 184 -16.44 22.00 -14.84
N PRO A 185 -15.17 21.88 -15.30
CA PRO A 185 -14.51 23.05 -15.85
C PRO A 185 -14.96 23.16 -17.31
N ASN A 186 -15.57 24.28 -17.67
CA ASN A 186 -15.87 24.54 -19.07
C ASN A 186 -14.56 24.79 -19.81
N VAL A 187 -14.36 24.02 -20.86
CA VAL A 187 -13.26 24.17 -21.80
C VAL A 187 -13.75 25.04 -22.94
N VAL A 188 -12.88 25.91 -23.45
CA VAL A 188 -13.10 26.75 -24.63
C VAL A 188 -12.94 25.90 -25.89
N TYR A 189 -13.70 24.82 -25.96
CA TYR A 189 -13.96 24.02 -27.14
C TYR A 189 -15.42 24.30 -27.49
N ILE A 190 -15.72 24.47 -28.79
CA ILE A 190 -17.11 24.51 -29.25
C ILE A 190 -17.68 23.14 -28.96
N LYS A 191 -18.38 23.02 -27.83
CA LYS A 191 -19.07 21.78 -27.50
C LYS A 191 -20.24 21.68 -28.44
N THR A 192 -20.34 20.54 -29.11
CA THR A 192 -21.56 20.14 -29.78
C THR A 192 -22.60 19.89 -28.69
N GLU A 193 -23.43 20.90 -28.40
CA GLU A 193 -24.52 20.77 -27.42
C GLU A 193 -25.60 19.80 -27.94
N ASP A 194 -25.75 19.72 -29.27
CA ASP A 194 -26.69 18.82 -29.95
C ASP A 194 -25.97 17.58 -30.50
N PRO A 195 -26.29 16.35 -30.03
CA PRO A 195 -25.68 15.11 -30.52
C PRO A 195 -26.14 14.71 -31.92
N ASP A 196 -27.18 15.37 -32.44
CA ASP A 196 -27.75 15.12 -33.77
C ASP A 196 -26.94 15.77 -34.91
N LEU A 197 -26.02 16.69 -34.58
CA LEU A 197 -25.12 17.30 -35.54
C LEU A 197 -23.94 16.36 -35.86
N PRO A 198 -23.44 16.32 -37.11
CA PRO A 198 -22.34 15.43 -37.47
C PRO A 198 -21.06 15.85 -36.72
N ALA A 199 -20.15 14.89 -36.46
CA ALA A 199 -18.96 15.16 -35.64
C ALA A 199 -18.03 16.25 -36.22
N PHE A 200 -18.07 16.44 -37.55
CA PHE A 200 -17.38 17.51 -38.25
C PHE A 200 -18.41 18.36 -38.99
N TYR A 201 -18.71 19.54 -38.46
CA TYR A 201 -19.51 20.56 -39.14
C TYR A 201 -18.89 21.94 -38.96
N PHE A 202 -19.25 22.86 -39.85
CA PHE A 202 -18.87 24.25 -39.74
C PHE A 202 -19.79 24.94 -38.71
N ASP A 203 -19.27 25.15 -37.50
CA ASP A 203 -20.05 25.76 -36.43
C ASP A 203 -20.33 27.25 -36.69
N PRO A 204 -21.53 27.77 -36.38
CA PRO A 204 -21.88 29.19 -36.55
C PRO A 204 -20.96 30.18 -35.80
N LEU A 205 -20.25 29.75 -34.76
CA LEU A 205 -19.25 30.56 -34.06
C LEU A 205 -17.95 30.73 -34.86
N ILE A 206 -17.72 29.90 -35.88
CA ILE A 206 -16.55 30.00 -36.76
C ILE A 206 -16.81 31.07 -37.82
N ASN A 207 -15.89 32.02 -37.94
CA ASN A 207 -15.99 33.06 -38.96
C ASN A 207 -15.96 32.43 -40.38
N PRO A 208 -16.90 32.78 -41.27
CA PRO A 208 -16.95 32.22 -42.62
C PRO A 208 -15.71 32.60 -43.42
N ILE A 209 -15.16 31.64 -44.15
CA ILE A 209 -14.00 31.87 -45.02
C ILE A 209 -14.49 32.54 -46.30
N SER A 210 -14.12 33.81 -46.50
CA SER A 210 -14.35 34.50 -47.76
C SER A 210 -13.15 34.28 -48.69
N HIS A 211 -13.36 33.59 -49.81
CA HIS A 211 -12.35 33.49 -50.86
C HIS A 211 -12.19 34.84 -51.58
N ARG A 212 -11.36 35.72 -51.04
CA ARG A 212 -10.92 36.96 -51.69
C ARG A 212 -9.43 36.85 -51.99
N HIS A 213 -9.10 36.25 -53.12
CA HIS A 213 -7.77 36.35 -53.71
C HIS A 213 -7.87 37.12 -55.02
N ALA A 214 -7.26 38.31 -55.06
CA ALA A 214 -7.23 39.16 -56.24
C ALA A 214 -6.22 38.68 -57.29
N ILE A 215 -5.26 37.85 -56.89
CA ILE A 215 -4.26 37.25 -57.75
C ILE A 215 -4.45 35.74 -57.67
N LYS A 216 -4.91 35.12 -58.75
CA LYS A 216 -4.87 33.66 -58.89
C LYS A 216 -3.40 33.29 -59.04
N VAL A 217 -2.82 32.67 -58.01
CA VAL A 217 -1.56 31.93 -58.20
C VAL A 217 -1.89 30.83 -59.20
N GLN A 218 -1.23 30.83 -60.36
CA GLN A 218 -1.29 29.69 -61.27
C GLN A 218 -0.56 28.53 -60.57
N GLU A 219 -1.33 27.70 -59.87
CA GLU A 219 -0.86 26.38 -59.53
C GLU A 219 -0.56 25.66 -60.85
N PRO A 220 0.58 24.95 -60.97
CA PRO A 220 0.91 24.21 -62.19
C PRO A 220 -0.16 23.13 -62.37
N VAL A 221 -1.13 23.41 -63.23
CA VAL A 221 -2.11 22.44 -63.68
C VAL A 221 -1.36 21.50 -64.60
N ILE A 222 -1.32 20.23 -64.24
CA ILE A 222 -0.79 19.18 -65.11
C ILE A 222 -1.81 19.02 -66.24
N ASP A 223 -1.39 19.20 -67.49
CA ASP A 223 -2.27 19.05 -68.65
C ASP A 223 -2.76 17.59 -68.73
N GLU A 224 -4.06 17.39 -68.98
CA GLU A 224 -4.70 16.06 -69.03
C GLU A 224 -4.15 15.15 -70.14
N ASP A 225 -3.27 15.67 -71.00
CA ASP A 225 -2.55 14.94 -72.07
C ASP A 225 -1.36 14.11 -71.54
N GLU A 226 -1.05 14.16 -70.23
CA GLU A 226 -0.09 13.23 -69.62
C GLU A 226 -0.75 11.87 -69.37
N ASP A 227 -0.22 10.79 -70.00
CA ASP A 227 -0.65 9.37 -69.89
C ASP A 227 -0.51 8.75 -68.47
N PHE A 228 -0.57 9.56 -67.41
CA PHE A 228 -0.44 9.11 -66.04
C PHE A 228 -1.78 8.57 -65.51
N VAL A 229 -1.88 7.25 -65.41
CA VAL A 229 -3.04 6.56 -64.83
C VAL A 229 -2.62 5.89 -63.51
N LEU A 230 -3.41 6.11 -62.46
CA LEU A 230 -3.24 5.40 -61.19
C LEU A 230 -3.56 3.92 -61.40
N ALA A 231 -2.79 3.02 -60.80
CA ALA A 231 -3.04 1.58 -60.90
C ALA A 231 -4.46 1.23 -60.39
N GLU A 232 -5.13 0.25 -61.00
CA GLU A 232 -6.49 -0.16 -60.64
C GLU A 232 -6.63 -0.62 -59.18
N GLU A 233 -5.54 -1.06 -58.56
CA GLU A 233 -5.49 -1.48 -57.16
C GLU A 233 -5.37 -0.28 -56.19
N LEU A 234 -5.19 0.94 -56.70
CA LEU A 234 -4.94 2.13 -55.91
C LEU A 234 -6.25 2.87 -55.57
N GLU A 235 -6.76 2.58 -54.38
CA GLU A 235 -7.90 3.29 -53.80
C GLU A 235 -7.44 4.23 -52.65
N PRO A 236 -8.23 5.27 -52.31
CA PRO A 236 -8.04 6.01 -51.07
C PRO A 236 -7.91 5.07 -49.86
N PHE A 237 -6.84 5.23 -49.07
CA PHE A 237 -6.45 4.31 -47.99
C PHE A 237 -7.57 3.82 -47.05
N LEU A 238 -8.58 4.64 -46.78
CA LEU A 238 -9.63 4.41 -45.77
C LEU A 238 -11.04 4.51 -46.37
N GLN A 239 -11.21 4.18 -47.65
CA GLN A 239 -12.49 4.26 -48.36
C GLN A 239 -13.62 3.45 -47.71
N ASP A 240 -13.29 2.28 -47.14
CA ASP A 240 -14.27 1.42 -46.46
C ASP A 240 -14.77 1.98 -45.11
N THR A 241 -14.02 2.91 -44.50
CA THR A 241 -14.34 3.41 -43.16
C THR A 241 -15.10 4.73 -43.22
N PRO A 242 -16.21 4.90 -42.46
CA PRO A 242 -16.95 6.16 -42.45
C PRO A 242 -16.11 7.28 -41.82
N LEU A 243 -16.32 8.52 -42.28
CA LEU A 243 -15.59 9.71 -41.82
C LEU A 243 -15.71 9.93 -40.30
N TYR A 244 -16.87 9.64 -39.72
CA TYR A 244 -17.12 9.71 -38.29
C TYR A 244 -18.10 8.62 -37.83
N THR A 245 -18.11 8.38 -36.53
CA THR A 245 -19.00 7.47 -35.82
C THR A 245 -19.70 8.24 -34.70
N ASP A 246 -20.71 7.62 -34.08
CA ASP A 246 -21.45 8.19 -32.93
C ASP A 246 -20.54 8.61 -31.76
N ASN A 247 -19.36 7.97 -31.63
CA ASN A 247 -18.40 8.25 -30.56
C ASN A 247 -17.28 9.20 -30.97
N THR A 248 -17.19 9.62 -32.23
CA THR A 248 -16.09 10.48 -32.71
C THR A 248 -16.14 11.85 -32.05
N ALA A 249 -17.32 12.48 -31.98
CA ALA A 249 -17.49 13.77 -31.29
C ALA A 249 -17.15 13.68 -29.80
N ASN A 250 -17.61 12.62 -29.12
CA ASN A 250 -17.29 12.35 -27.71
C ASN A 250 -15.78 12.17 -27.49
N GLY A 251 -15.10 11.43 -28.38
CA GLY A 251 -13.65 11.23 -28.34
C GLY A 251 -12.86 12.53 -28.50
N ILE A 252 -13.28 13.39 -29.43
CA ILE A 252 -12.67 14.72 -29.65
C ILE A 252 -12.91 15.63 -28.42
N SER A 253 -14.12 15.60 -27.85
CA SER A 253 -14.44 16.34 -26.62
C SER A 253 -13.57 15.91 -25.44
N LEU A 254 -13.33 14.61 -25.27
CA LEU A 254 -12.46 14.07 -24.22
C LEU A 254 -10.99 14.48 -24.40
N LEU A 255 -10.52 14.76 -25.62
CA LEU A 255 -9.15 15.24 -25.86
C LEU A 255 -8.88 16.56 -25.12
N TRP A 256 -9.88 17.43 -25.08
CA TRP A 256 -9.82 18.75 -24.45
C TRP A 256 -10.23 18.75 -22.98
N ALA A 257 -10.69 17.61 -22.45
CA ALA A 257 -11.13 17.49 -21.07
C ALA A 257 -9.99 17.76 -20.07
N PRO A 258 -10.30 18.25 -18.85
CA PRO A 258 -9.30 18.38 -17.79
C PRO A 258 -8.74 17.01 -17.40
N ARG A 259 -7.51 16.98 -16.89
CA ARG A 259 -7.02 15.80 -16.15
C ARG A 259 -7.96 15.55 -14.95
N PRO A 260 -8.48 14.33 -14.73
CA PRO A 260 -8.02 13.04 -15.27
C PRO A 260 -8.73 12.52 -16.53
N PHE A 261 -9.74 13.20 -17.06
CA PHE A 261 -10.65 12.66 -18.09
C PHE A 261 -10.04 12.59 -19.50
N ASN A 262 -8.99 13.35 -19.78
CA ASN A 262 -8.24 13.29 -21.04
C ASN A 262 -7.31 12.08 -21.19
N LEU A 263 -7.29 11.16 -20.21
CA LEU A 263 -6.44 9.98 -20.21
C LEU A 263 -7.29 8.71 -20.27
N ARG A 264 -6.93 7.78 -21.16
CA ARG A 264 -7.57 6.46 -21.25
C ARG A 264 -7.20 5.52 -20.10
N SER A 265 -6.03 5.71 -19.50
CA SER A 265 -5.54 4.90 -18.39
C SER A 265 -4.77 5.74 -17.38
N GLY A 266 -4.81 5.32 -16.12
CA GLY A 266 -4.16 6.02 -15.02
C GLY A 266 -3.91 5.10 -13.84
N ARG A 267 -3.17 5.61 -12.84
CA ARG A 267 -2.99 4.91 -11.56
C ARG A 267 -4.08 5.32 -10.58
N CYS A 268 -4.53 4.36 -9.78
CA CYS A 268 -5.36 4.69 -8.62
C CYS A 268 -4.62 5.66 -7.70
N ARG A 269 -5.36 6.62 -7.13
CA ARG A 269 -4.85 7.60 -6.18
C ARG A 269 -5.53 7.39 -4.85
N ARG A 270 -4.97 7.93 -3.76
CA ARG A 270 -5.68 7.92 -2.48
C ARG A 270 -6.81 8.94 -2.53
N ALA A 271 -7.92 8.66 -1.87
CA ALA A 271 -9.06 9.59 -1.81
C ALA A 271 -8.64 11.00 -1.34
N ILE A 272 -7.77 11.09 -0.34
CA ILE A 272 -7.24 12.36 0.19
C ILE A 272 -6.34 13.14 -0.79
N ASP A 273 -5.79 12.48 -1.80
CA ASP A 273 -4.87 13.10 -2.76
C ASP A 273 -5.62 13.77 -3.94
N ILE A 274 -6.95 13.66 -4.00
CA ILE A 274 -7.81 14.20 -5.07
C ILE A 274 -8.49 15.48 -4.57
N PRO A 275 -8.02 16.68 -4.97
CA PRO A 275 -8.59 17.92 -4.49
C PRO A 275 -9.72 18.41 -5.42
N LEU A 276 -10.96 18.07 -5.06
CA LEU A 276 -12.16 18.35 -5.88
C LEU A 276 -12.34 19.85 -6.21
N VAL A 277 -12.16 20.72 -5.20
CA VAL A 277 -12.41 22.17 -5.33
C VAL A 277 -11.18 22.98 -5.78
N LYS A 278 -10.08 22.32 -6.17
CA LYS A 278 -8.82 23.01 -6.50
C LYS A 278 -8.90 23.85 -7.76
N GLY A 279 -9.76 23.49 -8.71
CA GLY A 279 -10.02 24.31 -9.90
C GLY A 279 -10.62 25.66 -9.53
N TRP A 280 -11.62 25.66 -8.63
CA TRP A 280 -12.44 26.84 -8.36
C TRP A 280 -11.67 28.03 -7.81
N TYR A 281 -10.81 27.84 -6.80
CA TYR A 281 -10.07 28.94 -6.19
C TYR A 281 -8.80 29.33 -6.93
N LYS A 282 -8.45 28.60 -8.00
CA LYS A 282 -7.36 28.99 -8.91
C LYS A 282 -7.81 30.00 -9.96
N GLU A 283 -9.10 30.01 -10.26
CA GLU A 283 -9.72 30.99 -11.13
C GLU A 283 -10.05 32.27 -10.36
N HIS A 284 -10.28 33.36 -11.09
CA HIS A 284 -10.69 34.62 -10.49
C HIS A 284 -12.08 34.48 -9.86
N CYS A 285 -12.25 35.02 -8.66
CA CYS A 285 -13.55 35.06 -8.01
C CYS A 285 -14.53 35.91 -8.84
N PRO A 286 -15.75 35.43 -9.14
CA PRO A 286 -16.76 36.22 -9.84
C PRO A 286 -17.07 37.55 -9.13
N PRO A 287 -17.32 38.65 -9.87
CA PRO A 287 -17.42 40.00 -9.31
C PRO A 287 -18.65 40.23 -8.40
N GLY A 288 -19.65 39.36 -8.43
CA GLY A 288 -20.88 39.47 -7.62
C GLY A 288 -20.80 38.88 -6.20
N HIS A 289 -19.72 38.18 -5.83
CA HIS A 289 -19.64 37.53 -4.52
C HIS A 289 -19.28 38.48 -3.37
N PRO A 290 -19.76 38.21 -2.13
CA PRO A 290 -19.48 39.07 -0.97
C PRO A 290 -18.00 39.07 -0.59
N VAL A 291 -17.56 40.13 0.10
CA VAL A 291 -16.16 40.32 0.55
C VAL A 291 -15.61 39.08 1.28
N LYS A 292 -16.44 38.42 2.11
CA LYS A 292 -16.07 37.19 2.83
C LYS A 292 -15.57 36.08 1.90
N VAL A 293 -16.22 35.89 0.77
CA VAL A 293 -15.85 34.86 -0.22
C VAL A 293 -14.57 35.28 -0.93
N ARG A 294 -14.45 36.55 -1.34
CA ARG A 294 -13.23 37.08 -1.97
C ARG A 294 -11.99 36.90 -1.09
N VAL A 295 -12.10 37.17 0.21
CA VAL A 295 -11.01 36.94 1.18
C VAL A 295 -10.69 35.45 1.32
N SER A 296 -11.70 34.58 1.19
CA SER A 296 -11.52 33.12 1.26
C SER A 296 -10.74 32.61 0.04
N TYR A 297 -11.07 33.06 -1.18
CA TYR A 297 -10.30 32.78 -2.40
C TYR A 297 -8.84 33.23 -2.25
N GLN A 298 -8.61 34.45 -1.76
CA GLN A 298 -7.26 34.97 -1.53
C GLN A 298 -6.46 34.08 -0.55
N LYS A 299 -7.08 33.63 0.54
CA LYS A 299 -6.42 32.75 1.53
C LYS A 299 -6.11 31.36 0.96
N LEU A 300 -7.04 30.75 0.22
CA LEU A 300 -6.83 29.46 -0.43
C LEU A 300 -5.70 29.54 -1.47
N LEU A 301 -5.69 30.60 -2.28
CA LEU A 301 -4.62 30.84 -3.25
C LEU A 301 -3.27 31.06 -2.55
N LYS A 302 -3.25 31.81 -1.45
CA LYS A 302 -2.05 31.97 -0.61
C LYS A 302 -1.52 30.62 -0.11
N TYR A 303 -2.37 29.73 0.39
CA TYR A 303 -1.94 28.39 0.82
C TYR A 303 -1.42 27.55 -0.34
N TYR A 304 -2.07 27.61 -1.50
CA TYR A 304 -1.59 26.94 -2.71
C TYR A 304 -0.19 27.41 -3.12
N VAL A 305 0.03 28.73 -3.19
CA VAL A 305 1.33 29.32 -3.54
C VAL A 305 2.39 28.98 -2.51
N LEU A 306 2.07 29.05 -1.21
CA LEU A 306 3.01 28.68 -0.14
C LEU A 306 3.41 27.21 -0.20
N ASN A 307 2.47 26.31 -0.51
CA ASN A 307 2.75 24.89 -0.68
C ASN A 307 3.65 24.62 -1.88
N ALA A 308 3.43 25.33 -3.00
CA ALA A 308 4.26 25.22 -4.19
C ALA A 308 5.68 25.80 -3.96
N LEU A 309 5.77 26.96 -3.30
CA LEU A 309 7.04 27.65 -3.02
C LEU A 309 7.93 26.85 -2.07
N LYS A 310 7.34 26.24 -1.03
CA LYS A 310 8.07 25.45 -0.03
C LYS A 310 8.20 23.97 -0.43
N HIS A 311 7.75 23.58 -1.62
CA HIS A 311 7.84 22.20 -2.08
C HIS A 311 9.31 21.81 -2.28
N ARG A 312 9.72 20.72 -1.62
CA ARG A 312 11.01 20.06 -1.81
C ARG A 312 10.75 18.64 -2.28
N LYS A 313 11.54 18.17 -3.26
CA LYS A 313 11.47 16.78 -3.73
C LYS A 313 11.63 15.84 -2.51
N PRO A 314 10.76 14.83 -2.33
CA PRO A 314 10.88 13.89 -1.23
C PRO A 314 12.26 13.22 -1.24
N LYS A 315 12.96 13.26 -0.10
CA LYS A 315 14.24 12.56 0.03
C LYS A 315 13.97 11.05 -0.02
N PRO A 316 14.77 10.25 -0.75
CA PRO A 316 14.65 8.80 -0.67
C PRO A 316 14.90 8.35 0.77
N GLN A 317 13.96 7.58 1.32
CA GLN A 317 14.03 7.06 2.69
C GLN A 317 13.76 5.55 2.65
N LYS A 318 14.35 4.82 3.61
CA LYS A 318 14.03 3.40 3.78
C LYS A 318 12.56 3.25 4.14
N LYS A 319 11.81 2.48 3.34
CA LYS A 319 10.39 2.21 3.59
C LYS A 319 10.23 1.47 4.93
N ARG A 320 9.45 2.05 5.85
CA ARG A 320 9.14 1.47 7.17
C ARG A 320 7.65 1.13 7.22
N TYR A 321 7.33 -0.16 7.16
CA TYR A 321 5.95 -0.65 7.15
C TYR A 321 5.50 -1.03 8.55
N LEU A 322 4.95 -0.06 9.30
CA LEU A 322 4.58 -0.25 10.71
C LEU A 322 3.60 -1.41 10.92
N PHE A 323 2.51 -1.46 10.14
CA PHE A 323 1.49 -2.51 10.27
C PHE A 323 1.97 -3.88 9.81
N ARG A 324 2.88 -3.94 8.83
CA ARG A 324 3.53 -5.20 8.46
C ARG A 324 4.37 -5.73 9.61
N SER A 325 5.14 -4.85 10.28
CA SER A 325 5.90 -5.22 11.46
C SER A 325 5.00 -5.69 12.61
N PHE A 326 3.87 -5.03 12.86
CA PHE A 326 2.91 -5.47 13.87
C PHE A 326 2.27 -6.82 13.54
N LYS A 327 1.80 -7.01 12.30
CA LYS A 327 1.17 -8.26 11.84
C LYS A 327 2.12 -9.46 11.97
N LEU A 328 3.43 -9.27 11.78
CA LEU A 328 4.44 -10.32 11.98
C LEU A 328 4.57 -10.77 13.45
N THR A 329 4.28 -9.91 14.42
CA THR A 329 4.34 -10.28 15.84
C THR A 329 3.14 -11.11 16.26
N LYS A 330 3.30 -12.05 17.20
CA LYS A 330 2.20 -12.86 17.76
C LYS A 330 1.09 -12.06 18.48
N PHE A 331 1.34 -10.79 18.77
CA PHE A 331 0.45 -9.93 19.56
C PHE A 331 -0.64 -9.26 18.74
N PHE A 332 -0.59 -9.37 17.41
CA PHE A 332 -1.61 -8.79 16.53
C PHE A 332 -2.25 -9.85 15.65
N GLN A 333 -3.55 -9.68 15.44
CA GLN A 333 -4.35 -10.49 14.52
C GLN A 333 -5.13 -9.59 13.56
N THR A 334 -5.59 -10.15 12.45
CA THR A 334 -6.37 -9.44 11.43
C THR A 334 -7.81 -9.99 11.39
N THR A 335 -8.77 -9.12 11.12
CA THR A 335 -10.20 -9.43 10.93
C THR A 335 -10.82 -8.34 10.06
N THR A 336 -11.94 -8.61 9.42
CA THR A 336 -12.81 -7.62 8.77
C THR A 336 -13.87 -7.17 9.76
N LEU A 337 -14.12 -5.87 9.86
CA LEU A 337 -15.20 -5.29 10.66
C LEU A 337 -15.84 -4.14 9.90
N ASP A 338 -17.12 -3.88 10.18
CA ASP A 338 -17.77 -2.64 9.76
C ASP A 338 -17.02 -1.42 10.33
N TRP A 339 -16.89 -0.37 9.53
CA TRP A 339 -16.21 0.86 9.91
C TRP A 339 -16.81 1.50 11.16
N VAL A 340 -18.15 1.48 11.31
CA VAL A 340 -18.82 2.03 12.48
C VAL A 340 -18.42 1.22 13.73
N GLU A 341 -18.38 -0.09 13.62
CA GLU A 341 -17.93 -0.98 14.70
C GLU A 341 -16.47 -0.69 15.08
N ALA A 342 -15.57 -0.59 14.09
CA ALA A 342 -14.18 -0.24 14.30
C ALA A 342 -14.04 1.14 14.97
N GLY A 343 -14.87 2.12 14.58
CA GLY A 343 -14.91 3.45 15.18
C GLY A 343 -15.30 3.44 16.66
N LEU A 344 -16.39 2.72 16.99
CA LEU A 344 -16.83 2.55 18.38
C LEU A 344 -15.75 1.87 19.23
N GLN A 345 -15.03 0.88 18.69
CA GLN A 345 -13.92 0.23 19.37
C GLN A 345 -12.78 1.21 19.65
N VAL A 346 -12.37 2.02 18.67
CA VAL A 346 -11.28 3.01 18.84
C VAL A 346 -11.68 4.06 19.88
N CYS A 347 -12.93 4.57 19.87
CA CYS A 347 -13.43 5.50 20.87
C CYS A 347 -13.40 4.90 22.28
N ARG A 348 -13.88 3.65 22.45
CA ARG A 348 -13.85 2.94 23.74
C ARG A 348 -12.43 2.70 24.24
N GLN A 349 -11.53 2.28 23.34
CA GLN A 349 -10.11 2.08 23.65
C GLN A 349 -9.45 3.39 24.08
N GLY A 350 -9.69 4.49 23.36
CA GLY A 350 -9.20 5.82 23.71
C GLY A 350 -9.69 6.29 25.08
N TYR A 351 -10.99 6.13 25.36
CA TYR A 351 -11.58 6.43 26.65
C TYR A 351 -10.92 5.63 27.78
N ASN A 352 -10.84 4.30 27.61
CA ASN A 352 -10.23 3.41 28.60
C ASN A 352 -8.75 3.74 28.86
N MET A 353 -7.97 4.05 27.82
CA MET A 353 -6.57 4.43 27.97
C MET A 353 -6.39 5.73 28.76
N LEU A 354 -7.18 6.76 28.44
CA LEU A 354 -7.14 8.04 29.15
C LEU A 354 -7.64 7.89 30.58
N ASN A 355 -8.70 7.12 30.80
CA ASN A 355 -9.21 6.87 32.15
C ASN A 355 -8.20 6.09 33.00
N LEU A 356 -7.56 5.06 32.43
CA LEU A 356 -6.45 4.34 33.09
C LEU A 356 -5.27 5.28 33.42
N LEU A 357 -5.01 6.29 32.60
CA LEU A 357 -3.95 7.28 32.86
C LEU A 357 -4.30 8.18 34.06
N ILE A 358 -5.56 8.61 34.16
CA ILE A 358 -6.09 9.39 35.30
C ILE A 358 -5.96 8.58 36.59
N HIS A 359 -6.45 7.33 36.59
CA HIS A 359 -6.37 6.43 37.73
C HIS A 359 -4.91 6.09 38.10
N ARG A 360 -4.03 5.88 37.12
CA ARG A 360 -2.59 5.62 37.37
C ARG A 360 -1.89 6.80 38.05
N LYS A 361 -2.34 8.03 37.80
CA LYS A 361 -1.83 9.23 38.47
C LYS A 361 -2.51 9.50 39.83
N ASN A 362 -3.41 8.63 40.27
CA ASN A 362 -4.21 8.76 41.49
C ASN A 362 -4.97 10.09 41.52
N LEU A 363 -5.66 10.41 40.42
CA LEU A 363 -6.45 11.63 40.24
C LEU A 363 -7.95 11.34 40.35
N ASN A 364 -8.36 10.75 41.48
CA ASN A 364 -9.74 10.28 41.71
C ASN A 364 -10.79 11.41 41.77
N TYR A 365 -10.34 12.66 41.86
CA TYR A 365 -11.16 13.87 41.89
C TYR A 365 -11.44 14.45 40.49
N LEU A 366 -11.00 13.76 39.43
CA LEU A 366 -11.31 14.08 38.05
C LEU A 366 -12.15 12.96 37.44
N HIS A 367 -13.12 13.35 36.63
CA HIS A 367 -13.97 12.45 35.87
C HIS A 367 -13.86 12.80 34.38
N LEU A 368 -13.58 11.78 33.58
CA LEU A 368 -13.63 11.87 32.12
C LEU A 368 -15.01 11.37 31.67
N ASP A 369 -15.81 12.23 31.05
CA ASP A 369 -17.07 11.82 30.45
C ASP A 369 -16.86 11.13 29.09
N TYR A 370 -17.89 10.44 28.58
CA TYR A 370 -17.83 9.70 27.32
C TYR A 370 -17.62 10.60 26.09
N ASN A 371 -17.85 11.90 26.23
CA ASN A 371 -17.57 12.91 25.20
C ASN A 371 -16.17 13.52 25.35
N PHE A 372 -15.29 12.89 26.14
CA PHE A 372 -13.92 13.30 26.39
C PHE A 372 -13.75 14.64 27.11
N ASN A 373 -14.78 15.15 27.80
CA ASN A 373 -14.61 16.30 28.68
C ASN A 373 -14.07 15.86 30.03
N LEU A 374 -12.98 16.49 30.47
CA LEU A 374 -12.42 16.28 31.80
C LEU A 374 -13.02 17.29 32.78
N LYS A 375 -13.79 16.80 33.76
CA LYS A 375 -14.46 17.63 34.76
C LYS A 375 -13.97 17.29 36.17
N PRO A 376 -13.81 18.28 37.07
CA PRO A 376 -13.58 18.01 38.48
C PRO A 376 -14.86 17.48 39.13
N VAL A 377 -14.75 16.44 39.97
CA VAL A 377 -15.89 15.87 40.72
C VAL A 377 -16.27 16.75 41.91
N LYS A 378 -15.29 17.47 42.45
CA LYS A 378 -15.43 18.39 43.58
C LYS A 378 -14.57 19.64 43.36
N THR A 379 -14.81 20.68 44.13
CA THR A 379 -13.91 21.84 44.17
C THR A 379 -12.50 21.40 44.59
N LEU A 380 -11.51 21.68 43.74
CA LEU A 380 -10.13 21.23 43.92
C LEU A 380 -9.34 22.19 44.80
N THR A 381 -8.54 21.64 45.70
CA THR A 381 -7.53 22.42 46.44
C THR A 381 -6.42 22.90 45.50
N THR A 382 -5.65 23.90 45.91
CA THR A 382 -4.48 24.39 45.15
C THR A 382 -3.46 23.28 44.88
N LYS A 383 -3.25 22.36 45.82
CA LYS A 383 -2.38 21.18 45.67
C LYS A 383 -2.93 20.19 44.64
N GLU A 384 -4.21 19.84 44.73
CA GLU A 384 -4.88 18.94 43.79
C GLU A 384 -4.85 19.53 42.36
N ARG A 385 -5.15 20.83 42.22
CA ARG A 385 -5.13 21.56 40.94
C ARG A 385 -3.73 21.59 40.31
N LYS A 386 -2.67 21.80 41.10
CA LYS A 386 -1.29 21.74 40.62
C LYS A 386 -0.92 20.33 40.15
N LYS A 387 -1.33 19.30 40.90
CA LYS A 387 -1.06 17.88 40.57
C LYS A 387 -1.83 17.37 39.35
N SER A 388 -3.08 17.82 39.17
CA SER A 388 -3.95 17.42 38.05
C SER A 388 -3.75 18.24 36.78
N ARG A 389 -2.81 19.17 36.76
CA ARG A 389 -2.49 19.95 35.57
C ARG A 389 -1.83 19.05 34.54
N PHE A 390 -2.61 18.61 33.55
CA PHE A 390 -2.09 17.88 32.41
C PHE A 390 -1.49 18.84 31.38
N GLY A 391 -0.42 18.40 30.72
CA GLY A 391 0.20 19.14 29.63
C GLY A 391 -0.49 18.92 28.28
N ASN A 392 -0.05 19.65 27.27
CA ASN A 392 -0.61 19.64 25.91
C ASN A 392 -0.63 18.25 25.24
N VAL A 393 0.22 17.31 25.67
CA VAL A 393 0.25 15.93 25.17
C VAL A 393 -1.09 15.20 25.37
N ILE A 394 -1.89 15.63 26.34
CA ILE A 394 -3.19 15.00 26.66
C ILE A 394 -4.37 15.82 26.13
N PHE A 395 -4.21 17.14 25.93
CA PHE A 395 -5.33 18.05 25.65
C PHE A 395 -5.25 18.84 24.36
N LYS A 396 -4.16 18.77 23.58
CA LYS A 396 -3.98 19.63 22.42
C LYS A 396 -4.06 18.84 21.11
N TYR A 397 -5.26 18.40 20.73
CA TYR A 397 -5.72 18.25 19.34
C TYR A 397 -7.23 18.40 19.28
#